data_AF-A0A8I0LBG9-F1
#
_entry.id   AF-A0A8I0LBG9-F1
#
_cell.length_a   1.000
_cell.length_b   1.000
_cell.length_c   1.000
_cell.angle_alpha   90.00
_cell.angle_beta   90.00
_cell.angle_gamma   90.00
#
_symmetry.space_group_name_H-M   'P 1'
#
loop_
_entity.id
_entity.type
_entity.pdbx_description
1 polymer ?
#
loop_
_entity_poly.entity_id
_entity_poly.type
_entity_poly.pdbx_seq_one_letter_code
_entity_poly.pdbx_strand_id
1 'polypeptide(L)'
;KPGKVRDTFIGLSQESAALGRKLGIGFEEDIVAYNLKVIDKLAPESTASMQKDMARGHQSEVQGLLFDMIAAAEEQNIDIPTYRM
;
A
#
# COMPACT_ATOMS: atom_id res chain seq x y z
N LYS A 1 -5.81 -4.41 15.20
CA LYS A 1 -6.85 -5.41 15.60
C LYS A 1 -7.42 -6.07 14.35
N PRO A 2 -7.82 -7.36 14.39
CA PRO A 2 -8.46 -8.05 13.25
C PRO A 2 -9.73 -7.33 12.76
N GLY A 3 -10.05 -7.48 11.47
CA GLY A 3 -11.26 -6.95 10.85
C GLY A 3 -11.03 -6.40 9.44
N LYS A 4 -12.12 -6.09 8.73
CA LYS A 4 -12.12 -5.74 7.30
C LYS A 4 -11.06 -4.71 6.90
N VAL A 5 -10.86 -3.66 7.69
CA VAL A 5 -9.84 -2.62 7.39
C VAL A 5 -8.42 -3.20 7.44
N ARG A 6 -8.13 -4.06 8.42
CA ARG A 6 -6.83 -4.73 8.52
C ARG A 6 -6.65 -5.75 7.39
N ASP A 7 -7.72 -6.46 7.04
CA ASP A 7 -7.69 -7.42 5.93
C ASP A 7 -7.43 -6.72 4.60
N THR A 8 -8.06 -5.57 4.36
CA THR A 8 -7.75 -4.69 3.22
C THR A 8 -6.29 -4.26 3.24
N PHE A 9 -5.75 -3.80 4.37
CA PHE A 9 -4.35 -3.39 4.45
C PHE A 9 -3.37 -4.54 4.16
N ILE A 10 -3.70 -5.76 4.61
CA ILE A 10 -2.94 -6.97 4.29
C ILE A 10 -2.99 -7.25 2.79
N GLY A 11 -4.17 -7.23 2.17
CA GLY A 11 -4.32 -7.44 0.73
C GLY A 11 -3.49 -6.44 -0.10
N LEU A 12 -3.59 -5.15 0.23
CA LEU A 12 -2.78 -4.09 -0.42
C LEU A 12 -1.27 -4.34 -0.24
N SER A 13 -0.84 -4.73 0.96
CA SER A 13 0.58 -5.04 1.24
C SER A 13 1.06 -6.28 0.47
N GLN A 14 0.21 -7.30 0.32
CA GLN A 14 0.56 -8.51 -0.43
C GLN A 14 0.66 -8.24 -1.93
N GLU A 15 -0.28 -7.48 -2.48
CA GLU A 15 -0.34 -7.11 -3.91
C GLU A 15 0.86 -6.22 -4.30
N SER A 16 1.16 -5.18 -3.52
CA SER A 16 2.35 -4.34 -3.74
C SER A 16 3.66 -5.13 -3.59
N ALA A 17 3.74 -6.06 -2.64
CA ALA A 17 4.90 -6.93 -2.50
C ALA A 17 5.04 -7.93 -3.65
N ALA A 18 3.94 -8.40 -4.23
CA ALA A 18 3.96 -9.25 -5.42
C ALA A 18 4.53 -8.51 -6.63
N LEU A 19 4.13 -7.24 -6.83
CA LEU A 19 4.73 -6.36 -7.83
C LEU A 19 6.23 -6.17 -7.57
N GLY A 20 6.62 -5.83 -6.34
CA GLY A 20 8.05 -5.66 -6.00
C GLY A 20 8.88 -6.90 -6.35
N ARG A 21 8.42 -8.09 -5.96
CA ARG A 21 9.10 -9.36 -6.30
C ARG A 21 9.18 -9.58 -7.81
N LYS A 22 8.12 -9.29 -8.56
CA LYS A 22 8.08 -9.43 -10.02
C LYS A 22 9.07 -8.49 -10.71
N LEU A 23 9.31 -7.31 -10.14
CA LEU A 23 10.31 -6.34 -10.60
C LEU A 23 11.74 -6.63 -10.09
N GLY A 24 11.97 -7.76 -9.41
CA GLY A 24 13.29 -8.17 -8.94
C GLY A 24 13.70 -7.55 -7.60
N ILE A 25 12.77 -6.94 -6.85
CA ILE A 25 13.03 -6.41 -5.51
C ILE A 25 13.02 -7.57 -4.51
N GLY A 26 14.17 -7.79 -3.88
CA GLY A 26 14.30 -8.70 -2.74
C GLY A 26 13.89 -8.00 -1.45
N PHE A 27 13.07 -8.66 -0.64
CA PHE A 27 12.76 -8.21 0.72
C PHE A 27 13.58 -9.04 1.72
N GLU A 28 14.31 -8.37 2.62
CA GLU A 28 15.10 -9.03 3.66
C GLU A 28 14.23 -9.66 4.76
N GLU A 29 13.00 -9.18 4.90
CA GLU A 29 12.02 -9.69 5.86
C GLU A 29 10.62 -9.82 5.23
N ASP A 30 9.69 -10.41 5.98
CA ASP A 30 8.28 -10.43 5.60
C ASP A 30 7.72 -8.99 5.65
N ILE A 31 7.63 -8.37 4.48
CA ILE A 31 7.18 -6.98 4.34
C ILE A 31 5.74 -6.77 4.81
N VAL A 32 4.87 -7.79 4.73
CA VAL A 32 3.49 -7.69 5.23
C VAL A 32 3.51 -7.65 6.75
N ALA A 33 4.27 -8.54 7.38
CA ALA A 33 4.45 -8.52 8.83
C ALA A 33 5.11 -7.23 9.32
N TYR A 34 6.10 -6.72 8.58
CA TYR A 34 6.74 -5.43 8.86
C TYR A 34 5.73 -4.27 8.79
N ASN A 35 4.97 -4.17 7.70
CA ASN A 35 3.96 -3.12 7.51
C ASN A 35 2.88 -3.14 8.60
N LEU A 36 2.46 -4.33 9.03
CA LEU A 36 1.54 -4.48 10.17
C LEU A 36 2.14 -3.96 11.48
N LYS A 37 3.43 -4.26 11.75
CA LYS A 37 4.13 -3.72 12.93
C LYS A 37 4.20 -2.19 12.92
N VAL A 38 4.38 -1.59 11.74
CA VAL A 38 4.39 -0.13 11.59
C VAL A 38 3.03 0.44 11.94
N ILE A 39 1.95 -0.07 11.33
CA ILE A 39 0.59 0.42 11.60
C ILE A 39 0.18 0.22 13.06
N ASP A 40 0.54 -0.90 13.67
CA ASP A 40 0.19 -1.20 15.07
C ASP A 40 0.87 -0.22 16.07
N LYS A 41 1.91 0.50 15.65
CA LYS A 41 2.60 1.52 16.46
C LYS A 41 2.10 2.94 16.22
N LEU A 42 1.29 3.17 15.19
CA LEU A 42 0.77 4.50 14.91
C LEU A 42 -0.31 4.88 15.91
N ALA A 43 -0.31 6.14 16.36
CA ALA A 43 -1.37 6.67 17.18
C ALA A 43 -2.69 6.72 16.37
N PRO A 44 -3.87 6.52 16.98
CA PRO A 44 -5.15 6.49 16.26
C PRO A 44 -5.44 7.73 15.39
N GLU A 45 -4.89 8.88 15.76
CA GLU A 45 -5.00 10.17 15.06
C GLU A 45 -3.96 10.35 13.95
N SER A 46 -3.06 9.39 13.76
CA SER A 46 -2.04 9.44 12.73
C SER A 46 -2.68 9.43 11.35
N THR A 47 -2.16 10.27 10.46
CA THR A 47 -2.59 10.37 9.05
C THR A 47 -1.39 10.30 8.13
N ALA A 48 -1.61 9.79 6.92
CA ALA A 48 -0.57 9.74 5.89
C ALA A 48 -0.28 11.14 5.34
N SER A 49 0.93 11.38 4.83
CA SER A 49 1.28 12.68 4.20
C SER A 49 0.35 13.00 3.04
N MET A 50 0.15 12.05 2.14
CA MET A 50 -0.78 12.15 1.01
C MET A 50 -2.18 12.61 1.42
N GLN A 51 -2.72 12.11 2.55
CA GLN A 51 -4.03 12.52 3.07
C GLN A 51 -4.05 13.98 3.52
N LYS A 52 -2.97 14.44 4.18
CA LYS A 52 -2.83 15.84 4.62
C LYS A 52 -2.72 16.78 3.43
N ASP A 53 -2.00 16.39 2.38
CA ASP A 53 -1.84 17.21 1.17
C ASP A 53 -3.17 17.35 0.42
N MET A 54 -3.93 16.25 0.28
CA MET A 54 -5.28 16.30 -0.31
C MET A 54 -6.23 17.20 0.50
N ALA A 55 -6.22 17.08 1.83
CA ALA A 55 -7.09 17.88 2.70
C ALA A 55 -6.76 19.39 2.64
N ARG A 56 -5.52 19.76 2.32
CA ARG A 56 -5.07 21.14 2.17
C ARG A 56 -5.19 21.68 0.74
N GLY A 57 -5.62 20.86 -0.22
CA GLY A 57 -5.63 21.23 -1.65
C GLY A 57 -4.23 21.38 -2.25
N HIS A 58 -3.21 20.79 -1.63
CA HIS A 58 -1.86 20.76 -2.17
C HIS A 58 -1.72 19.67 -3.25
N GLN A 59 -0.63 19.72 -4.02
CA GLN A 59 -0.27 18.61 -4.88
C GLN A 59 -0.01 17.37 -4.03
N SER A 60 -0.81 16.33 -4.26
CA SER A 60 -0.74 15.07 -3.55
C SER A 60 0.09 14.05 -4.35
N GLU A 61 0.79 13.17 -3.65
CA GLU A 61 1.54 12.05 -4.24
C GLU A 61 0.65 10.90 -4.73
N VAL A 62 -0.68 11.09 -4.82
CA VAL A 62 -1.65 10.06 -5.20
C VAL A 62 -1.34 9.41 -6.55
N GLN A 63 -0.78 10.16 -7.50
CA GLN A 63 -0.36 9.61 -8.78
C GLN A 63 0.70 8.51 -8.59
N GLY A 64 1.81 8.83 -7.93
CA GLY A 64 2.90 7.89 -7.70
C GLY A 64 2.57 6.77 -6.71
N LEU A 65 1.87 7.10 -5.62
CA LEU A 65 1.59 6.14 -4.55
C LEU A 65 0.47 5.15 -4.88
N LEU A 66 -0.47 5.51 -5.76
CA LEU A 66 -1.62 4.68 -6.08
C LEU A 66 -1.70 4.34 -7.57
N PHE A 67 -1.82 5.33 -8.44
CA PHE A 67 -2.13 5.08 -9.86
C PHE A 67 -0.97 4.46 -10.62
N ASP A 68 0.26 4.93 -10.40
CA ASP A 68 1.45 4.37 -11.05
C ASP A 68 1.73 2.94 -10.57
N MET A 69 1.43 2.64 -9.29
CA MET A 69 1.52 1.27 -8.75
C MET A 69 0.50 0.34 -9.42
N ILE A 70 -0.75 0.79 -9.60
CA ILE A 70 -1.79 0.03 -10.30
C ILE A 70 -1.36 -0.23 -11.75
N ALA A 71 -0.92 0.81 -12.47
CA ALA A 71 -0.48 0.67 -13.85
C ALA A 71 0.70 -0.32 -13.97
N ALA A 72 1.69 -0.22 -13.08
CA ALA A 72 2.82 -1.14 -13.06
C ALA A 72 2.40 -2.59 -12.76
N ALA A 73 1.43 -2.82 -11.87
CA ALA A 73 0.89 -4.16 -11.62
C ALA A 73 0.21 -4.75 -12.86
N GLU A 74 -0.56 -3.94 -13.58
CA GLU A 74 -1.24 -4.35 -14.81
C GLU A 74 -0.26 -4.68 -15.94
N GLU A 75 0.77 -3.85 -16.15
CA GLU A 75 1.84 -4.13 -17.12
C GLU A 75 2.54 -5.46 -16.86
N GLN A 76 2.66 -5.82 -15.58
CA GLN A 76 3.25 -7.08 -15.15
C GLN A 76 2.27 -8.26 -15.11
N ASN A 77 1.01 -8.05 -15.52
CA ASN A 77 -0.09 -9.03 -15.47
C ASN A 77 -0.31 -9.62 -14.06
N ILE A 78 -0.22 -8.76 -13.04
CA ILE A 78 -0.47 -9.13 -11.65
C ILE A 78 -1.92 -8.80 -11.30
N ASP A 79 -2.64 -9.76 -10.76
CA ASP A 79 -3.98 -9.54 -10.22
C ASP A 79 -3.90 -8.71 -8.93
N ILE A 80 -4.68 -7.63 -8.87
CA ILE A 80 -4.69 -6.65 -7.78
C ILE A 80 -6.11 -6.33 -7.30
N PRO A 81 -6.89 -7.35 -6.89
CA PRO A 81 -8.30 -7.19 -6.56
C PRO A 81 -8.52 -6.22 -5.40
N THR A 82 -7.58 -6.13 -4.44
CA THR A 82 -7.72 -5.24 -3.28
C THR A 82 -7.55 -3.77 -3.68
N TYR A 83 -6.63 -3.46 -4.60
CA TYR A 83 -6.49 -2.11 -5.17
C TYR A 83 -7.66 -1.70 -6.08
N ARG A 84 -8.46 -2.67 -6.56
CA ARG A 84 -9.61 -2.47 -7.47
C ARG A 84 -10.98 -2.46 -6.76
N MET A 85 -11.00 -2.59 -5.43
CA MET A 85 -12.22 -2.60 -4.62
C MET A 85 -13.03 -1.31 -4.67
#